data_AF-A0A2D6XKU0-F1
#
_entry.id   AF-A0A2D6XKU0-F1
#
_cell.length_a   1.000
_cell.length_b   1.000
_cell.length_c   1.000
_cell.angle_alpha   90.00
_cell.angle_beta   90.00
_cell.angle_gamma   90.00
#
_symmetry.space_group_name_H-M   'P 1'
#
loop_
_entity.id
_entity.type
_entity.pdbx_description
1 polymer ?
#
loop_
_entity_poly.entity_id
_entity_poly.type
_entity_poly.pdbx_seq_one_letter_code
_entity_poly.pdbx_strand_id
1 'polypeptide(L)'
;MRQPKANGSGNGRGRPQEYSTALLLEALAVSRTVEEAASKAGCSGALIHTRGRDDFKIRQAIKKQKEEREDEIARSIIQHRGILSKVATELDLGSAASVRYHITRSPALQQVFADARDRMIDTAQDNIFTAVDAGDLTYSWKLLQTLGKDLGYTERREVDTTVTHTLDDTDTGSLVEMLNRLAESHPEAVEAEFSVLGDEDRALLSGALEREGGGDERGGAGPALGDGIGQGPGVHTSEGPASDGAVSA
;
A
#
# COMPACT_ATOMS: atom_id res chain seq x y z
N MET A 1 -27.94 -21.38 -33.58
CA MET A 1 -28.79 -21.01 -32.42
C MET A 1 -28.61 -19.53 -32.13
N ARG A 2 -29.62 -18.70 -32.40
CA ARG A 2 -29.58 -17.24 -32.15
C ARG A 2 -30.02 -16.98 -30.71
N GLN A 3 -29.20 -16.29 -29.93
CA GLN A 3 -29.61 -15.88 -28.58
C GLN A 3 -30.74 -14.84 -28.66
N PRO A 4 -31.76 -14.95 -27.77
CA PRO A 4 -32.84 -13.97 -27.70
C PRO A 4 -32.28 -12.63 -27.19
N LYS A 5 -32.49 -11.57 -27.97
CA LYS A 5 -32.18 -10.20 -27.56
C LYS A 5 -33.09 -9.82 -26.38
N ALA A 6 -32.48 -9.45 -25.26
CA ALA A 6 -33.21 -8.87 -24.13
C ALA A 6 -33.93 -7.61 -24.59
N ASN A 7 -35.26 -7.67 -24.59
CA ASN A 7 -36.13 -6.54 -24.95
C ASN A 7 -35.83 -5.36 -24.03
N GLY A 8 -35.71 -4.19 -24.65
CA GLY A 8 -35.31 -2.95 -24.02
C GLY A 8 -36.17 -2.58 -22.82
N SER A 9 -35.49 -2.16 -21.75
CA SER A 9 -36.04 -1.42 -20.64
C SER A 9 -36.81 -0.21 -21.17
N GLY A 10 -38.14 -0.32 -21.19
CA GLY A 10 -39.00 0.80 -21.52
C GLY A 10 -38.78 1.93 -20.53
N ASN A 11 -38.25 3.05 -21.01
CA ASN A 11 -38.37 4.34 -20.33
C ASN A 11 -39.84 4.78 -20.38
N GLY A 12 -40.68 4.05 -19.66
CA GLY A 12 -42.03 4.46 -19.37
C GLY A 12 -41.96 5.69 -18.49
N ARG A 13 -42.14 6.87 -19.10
CA ARG A 13 -42.57 8.07 -18.36
C ARG A 13 -44.01 7.84 -17.92
N GLY A 14 -44.19 6.89 -16.98
CA GLY A 14 -45.44 6.72 -16.26
C GLY A 14 -45.78 8.04 -15.60
N ARG A 15 -47.08 8.32 -15.49
CA ARG A 15 -47.58 9.48 -14.74
C ARG A 15 -46.82 9.54 -13.40
N PRO A 16 -46.34 10.72 -12.97
CA PRO A 16 -45.67 10.83 -11.68
C PRO A 16 -46.60 10.24 -10.64
N GLN A 17 -46.26 9.07 -10.10
CA GLN A 17 -46.98 8.52 -8.97
C GLN A 17 -46.90 9.59 -7.88
N GLU A 18 -48.05 10.01 -7.38
CA GLU A 18 -48.11 10.91 -6.26
C GLU A 18 -47.66 10.13 -5.02
N TYR A 19 -46.35 10.15 -4.75
CA TYR A 19 -45.80 9.62 -3.51
C TYR A 19 -46.27 10.53 -2.37
N SER A 20 -47.11 9.98 -1.50
CA SER A 20 -47.61 10.71 -0.34
C SER A 20 -46.47 10.97 0.64
N THR A 21 -46.45 12.16 1.27
CA THR A 21 -45.47 12.50 2.30
C THR A 21 -45.46 11.45 3.42
N ALA A 22 -46.64 10.91 3.79
CA ALA A 22 -46.76 9.89 4.83
C ALA A 22 -45.98 8.61 4.50
N LEU A 23 -46.09 8.12 3.25
CA LEU A 23 -45.38 6.93 2.80
C LEU A 23 -43.86 7.12 2.80
N LEU A 24 -43.37 8.30 2.39
CA LEU A 24 -41.95 8.61 2.42
C LEU A 24 -41.39 8.69 3.85
N LEU A 25 -42.16 9.26 4.79
CA LEU A 25 -41.77 9.33 6.20
C LEU A 25 -41.73 7.95 6.84
N GLU A 26 -42.71 7.09 6.55
CA GLU A 26 -42.72 5.69 7.01
C GLU A 26 -41.50 4.92 6.48
N ALA A 27 -41.22 5.05 5.19
CA ALA A 27 -40.06 4.38 4.59
C ALA A 27 -38.73 4.87 5.20
N LEU A 28 -38.60 6.17 5.48
CA LEU A 28 -37.40 6.74 6.13
C LEU A 28 -37.26 6.28 7.59
N ALA A 29 -38.37 6.08 8.31
CA ALA A 29 -38.35 5.63 9.70
C ALA A 29 -37.87 4.18 9.86
N VAL A 30 -38.06 3.33 8.84
CA VAL A 30 -37.72 1.89 8.88
C VAL A 30 -36.38 1.59 8.21
N SER A 31 -35.74 2.57 7.57
CA SER A 31 -34.55 2.36 6.74
C SER A 31 -33.32 3.01 7.35
N ARG A 32 -32.14 2.46 7.07
CA ARG A 32 -30.86 3.04 7.53
C ARG A 32 -30.32 4.10 6.56
N THR A 33 -30.69 3.99 5.30
CA THR A 33 -30.26 4.93 4.24
C THR A 33 -31.44 5.48 3.46
N VAL A 34 -31.20 6.59 2.76
CA VAL A 34 -32.21 7.20 1.87
C VAL A 34 -32.45 6.30 0.67
N GLU A 35 -31.43 5.60 0.19
CA GLU A 35 -31.52 4.65 -0.92
C GLU A 35 -32.39 3.45 -0.56
N GLU A 36 -32.22 2.89 0.64
CA GLU A 36 -33.05 1.80 1.14
C GLU A 36 -34.49 2.27 1.34
N ALA A 37 -34.70 3.46 1.90
CA ALA A 37 -36.02 4.08 2.02
C ALA A 37 -36.68 4.27 0.65
N ALA A 38 -35.91 4.72 -0.35
CA ALA A 38 -36.39 4.89 -1.71
C ALA A 38 -36.79 3.55 -2.34
N SER A 39 -35.99 2.50 -2.17
CA SER A 39 -36.34 1.15 -2.61
C SER A 39 -37.62 0.63 -1.97
N LYS A 40 -37.82 0.84 -0.65
CA LYS A 40 -39.06 0.44 0.06
C LYS A 40 -40.27 1.26 -0.39
N ALA A 41 -40.08 2.55 -0.64
CA ALA A 41 -41.13 3.44 -1.13
C ALA A 41 -41.46 3.26 -2.63
N GLY A 42 -40.67 2.47 -3.36
CA GLY A 42 -40.79 2.31 -4.80
C GLY A 42 -40.40 3.55 -5.60
N CYS A 43 -39.57 4.44 -5.05
CA CYS A 43 -39.14 5.68 -5.70
C CYS A 43 -37.61 5.77 -5.83
N SER A 44 -37.12 6.86 -6.44
CA SER A 44 -35.69 7.14 -6.52
C SER A 44 -35.22 7.97 -5.33
N GLY A 45 -34.00 7.76 -4.85
CA GLY A 45 -33.42 8.57 -3.75
C GLY A 45 -33.36 10.06 -4.09
N ALA A 46 -33.13 10.40 -5.37
CA ALA A 46 -33.16 11.78 -5.86
C ALA A 46 -34.54 12.44 -5.66
N LEU A 47 -35.63 11.69 -5.80
CA LEU A 47 -36.97 12.20 -5.53
C LEU A 47 -37.14 12.53 -4.05
N ILE A 48 -36.68 11.67 -3.14
CA ILE A 48 -36.74 11.92 -1.69
C ILE A 48 -35.98 13.20 -1.33
N HIS A 49 -34.78 13.40 -1.89
CA HIS A 49 -34.02 14.63 -1.68
C HIS A 49 -34.72 15.87 -2.25
N THR A 50 -35.30 15.76 -3.45
CA THR A 50 -36.06 16.85 -4.08
C THR A 50 -37.26 17.20 -3.20
N ARG A 51 -38.02 16.20 -2.74
CA ARG A 51 -39.15 16.38 -1.83
C ARG A 51 -38.73 16.94 -0.47
N GLY A 52 -37.56 16.59 0.05
CA GLY A 52 -37.00 17.18 1.27
C GLY A 52 -36.62 18.66 1.12
N ARG A 53 -36.45 19.17 -0.11
CA ARG A 53 -36.32 20.62 -0.34
C ARG A 53 -37.66 21.32 -0.13
N ASP A 54 -38.76 20.72 -0.52
CA ASP A 54 -40.08 21.36 -0.47
C ASP A 54 -40.84 21.08 0.84
N ASP A 55 -40.64 19.89 1.43
CA ASP A 55 -41.32 19.44 2.65
C ASP A 55 -40.36 19.39 3.84
N PHE A 56 -40.66 20.21 4.86
CA PHE A 56 -39.88 20.31 6.09
C PHE A 56 -39.79 18.99 6.86
N LYS A 57 -40.88 18.19 6.90
CA LYS A 57 -40.90 16.93 7.66
C LYS A 57 -39.96 15.90 7.06
N ILE A 58 -39.94 15.80 5.72
CA ILE A 58 -39.02 14.92 5.01
C ILE A 58 -37.57 15.37 5.24
N ARG A 59 -37.30 16.68 5.18
CA ARG A 59 -35.97 17.23 5.47
C ARG A 59 -35.49 16.87 6.87
N GLN A 60 -36.36 17.01 7.86
CA GLN A 60 -36.06 16.70 9.25
C GLN A 60 -35.80 15.20 9.43
N ALA A 61 -36.58 14.34 8.78
CA ALA A 61 -36.37 12.89 8.79
C ALA A 61 -35.02 12.48 8.17
N ILE A 62 -34.65 13.03 7.02
CA ILE A 62 -33.34 12.78 6.38
C ILE A 62 -32.20 13.23 7.30
N LYS A 63 -32.32 14.40 7.92
CA LYS A 63 -31.32 14.91 8.86
C LYS A 63 -31.16 13.97 10.06
N LYS A 64 -32.28 13.55 10.65
CA LYS A 64 -32.29 12.62 11.79
C LYS A 64 -31.65 11.27 11.43
N GLN A 65 -32.02 10.69 10.30
CA GLN A 65 -31.43 9.43 9.81
C GLN A 65 -29.91 9.55 9.61
N LYS A 66 -29.45 10.71 9.10
CA LYS A 66 -28.01 10.99 8.96
C LYS A 66 -27.30 11.03 10.31
N GLU A 67 -27.87 11.73 11.30
CA GLU A 67 -27.32 11.83 12.65
C GLU A 67 -27.26 10.44 13.33
N GLU A 68 -28.34 9.67 13.28
CA GLU A 68 -28.37 8.29 13.82
C GLU A 68 -27.30 7.39 13.19
N ARG A 69 -27.07 7.54 11.88
CA ARG A 69 -26.02 6.79 11.17
C ARG A 69 -24.62 7.26 11.56
N GLU A 70 -24.40 8.55 11.79
CA GLU A 70 -23.12 9.04 12.32
C GLU A 70 -22.87 8.49 13.72
N ASP A 71 -23.89 8.44 14.59
CA ASP A 71 -23.79 7.86 15.93
C ASP A 71 -23.50 6.35 15.91
N GLU A 72 -24.08 5.62 14.96
CA GLU A 72 -23.79 4.19 14.75
C GLU A 72 -22.33 3.98 14.30
N ILE A 73 -21.84 4.78 13.35
CA ILE A 73 -20.44 4.76 12.91
C ILE A 73 -19.51 5.10 14.08
N ALA A 74 -19.83 6.12 14.88
CA ALA A 74 -19.05 6.51 16.04
C ALA A 74 -18.92 5.38 17.07
N ARG A 75 -20.04 4.72 17.40
CA ARG A 75 -20.06 3.57 18.32
C ARG A 75 -19.21 2.41 17.80
N SER A 76 -19.35 2.06 16.52
CA SER A 76 -18.56 1.01 15.90
C SER A 76 -17.05 1.33 15.87
N ILE A 77 -16.67 2.59 15.60
CA ILE A 77 -15.27 3.04 15.65
C ILE A 77 -14.68 2.83 17.05
N ILE A 78 -15.42 3.20 18.11
CA ILE A 78 -14.99 3.02 19.50
C ILE A 78 -14.85 1.53 19.83
N GLN A 79 -15.87 0.73 19.49
CA GLN A 79 -15.91 -0.71 19.73
C GLN A 79 -14.74 -1.45 19.06
N HIS A 80 -14.39 -1.08 17.84
CA HIS A 80 -13.32 -1.69 17.06
C HIS A 80 -11.99 -0.94 17.13
N ARG A 81 -11.81 -0.03 18.10
CA ARG A 81 -10.54 0.69 18.36
C ARG A 81 -9.97 1.37 17.11
N GLY A 82 -10.85 1.93 16.26
CA GLY A 82 -10.44 2.60 15.02
C GLY A 82 -10.07 1.69 13.85
N ILE A 83 -10.27 0.37 13.94
CA ILE A 83 -10.00 -0.54 12.82
C ILE A 83 -11.13 -0.45 11.77
N LEU A 84 -10.95 0.41 10.77
CA LEU A 84 -11.99 0.75 9.79
C LEU A 84 -12.50 -0.41 8.93
N SER A 85 -11.69 -1.46 8.72
CA SER A 85 -12.14 -2.66 8.01
C SER A 85 -13.21 -3.42 8.80
N LYS A 86 -13.02 -3.54 10.12
CA LYS A 86 -14.01 -4.18 11.02
C LYS A 86 -15.29 -3.35 11.10
N VAL A 87 -15.17 -2.04 11.23
CA VAL A 87 -16.31 -1.10 11.20
C VAL A 87 -17.11 -1.24 9.91
N ALA A 88 -16.43 -1.34 8.76
CA ALA A 88 -17.10 -1.48 7.47
C ALA A 88 -17.86 -2.82 7.35
N THR A 89 -17.30 -3.89 7.89
CA THR A 89 -17.95 -5.21 7.93
C THR A 89 -19.12 -5.24 8.91
N GLU A 90 -19.01 -4.62 10.08
CA GLU A 90 -20.09 -4.57 11.08
C GLU A 90 -21.31 -3.79 10.57
N LEU A 91 -21.08 -2.70 9.83
CA LEU A 91 -22.13 -1.80 9.35
C LEU A 91 -22.56 -2.07 7.90
N ASP A 92 -22.07 -3.15 7.28
CA ASP A 92 -22.34 -3.50 5.89
C ASP A 92 -22.07 -2.36 4.88
N LEU A 93 -21.03 -1.54 5.14
CA LEU A 93 -20.68 -0.38 4.29
C LEU A 93 -19.82 -0.76 3.08
N GLY A 94 -19.56 -2.06 2.88
CA GLY A 94 -18.82 -2.66 1.77
C GLY A 94 -17.30 -2.48 1.84
N SER A 95 -16.80 -1.32 2.28
CA SER A 95 -15.35 -1.08 2.35
C SER A 95 -14.95 -0.06 3.43
N ALA A 96 -13.70 -0.14 3.88
CA ALA A 96 -13.11 0.87 4.76
C ALA A 96 -13.06 2.27 4.10
N ALA A 97 -13.02 2.36 2.77
CA ALA A 97 -13.06 3.62 2.04
C ALA A 97 -14.41 4.33 2.23
N SER A 98 -15.51 3.58 2.27
CA SER A 98 -16.85 4.10 2.58
C SER A 98 -16.89 4.72 3.98
N VAL A 99 -16.30 4.07 4.98
CA VAL A 99 -16.22 4.61 6.36
C VAL A 99 -15.39 5.90 6.38
N ARG A 100 -14.22 5.90 5.70
CA ARG A 100 -13.38 7.12 5.58
C ARG A 100 -14.15 8.28 4.94
N TYR A 101 -14.98 8.01 3.93
CA TYR A 101 -15.82 9.02 3.29
C TYR A 101 -16.79 9.71 4.28
N HIS A 102 -17.30 8.98 5.28
CA HIS A 102 -18.12 9.54 6.35
C HIS A 102 -17.28 10.35 7.34
N ILE A 103 -16.14 9.80 7.78
CA ILE A 103 -15.22 10.47 8.71
C ILE A 103 -14.75 11.82 8.13
N THR A 104 -14.34 11.88 6.86
CA THR A 104 -13.84 13.14 6.28
C THR A 104 -14.88 14.26 6.19
N ARG A 105 -16.18 13.93 6.27
CA ARG A 105 -17.28 14.91 6.20
C ARG A 105 -17.85 15.34 7.53
N SER A 106 -17.65 14.56 8.59
CA SER A 106 -18.19 14.86 9.92
C SER A 106 -17.04 15.17 10.88
N PRO A 107 -16.87 16.43 11.32
CA PRO A 107 -15.86 16.80 12.31
C PRO A 107 -15.98 15.99 13.61
N ALA A 108 -17.20 15.64 14.02
CA ALA A 108 -17.45 14.80 15.18
C ALA A 108 -16.84 13.40 15.00
N LEU A 109 -17.04 12.77 13.84
CA LEU A 109 -16.43 11.47 13.52
C LEU A 109 -14.90 11.54 13.43
N GLN A 110 -14.34 12.66 12.97
CA GLN A 110 -12.88 12.86 12.96
C GLN A 110 -12.30 12.83 14.37
N GLN A 111 -12.95 13.52 15.31
CA GLN A 111 -12.53 13.51 16.71
C GLN A 111 -12.64 12.11 17.31
N VAL A 112 -13.79 11.43 17.14
CA VAL A 112 -13.98 10.06 17.65
C VAL A 112 -12.94 9.10 17.09
N PHE A 113 -12.59 9.23 15.81
CA PHE A 113 -11.56 8.40 15.18
C PHE A 113 -10.16 8.70 15.71
N ALA A 114 -9.81 9.97 15.93
CA ALA A 114 -8.55 10.38 16.53
C ALA A 114 -8.43 9.81 17.96
N ASP A 115 -9.45 10.02 18.80
CA ASP A 115 -9.48 9.50 20.16
C ASP A 115 -9.34 7.97 20.21
N ALA A 116 -10.00 7.26 19.29
CA ALA A 116 -9.90 5.81 19.20
C ALA A 116 -8.49 5.34 18.80
N ARG A 117 -7.78 6.10 17.95
CA ARG A 117 -6.40 5.82 17.57
C ARG A 117 -5.42 6.09 18.71
N ASP A 118 -5.61 7.17 19.45
CA ASP A 118 -4.76 7.52 20.59
C ASP A 118 -4.84 6.42 21.65
N ARG A 119 -6.05 5.96 22.00
CA ARG A 119 -6.23 4.80 22.91
C ARG A 119 -5.58 3.52 22.41
N MET A 120 -5.58 3.29 21.10
CA MET A 120 -4.91 2.13 20.50
C MET A 120 -3.39 2.24 20.65
N ILE A 121 -2.83 3.44 20.49
CA ILE A 121 -1.42 3.73 20.70
C ILE A 121 -1.06 3.54 22.17
N ASP A 122 -1.84 4.07 23.11
CA ASP A 122 -1.64 3.88 24.55
C ASP A 122 -1.60 2.39 24.91
N THR A 123 -2.57 1.61 24.41
CA THR A 123 -2.58 0.15 24.62
C THR A 123 -1.32 -0.51 24.05
N ALA A 124 -0.82 -0.05 22.90
CA ALA A 124 0.40 -0.59 22.30
C ALA A 124 1.63 -0.23 23.14
N GLN A 125 1.67 0.97 23.72
CA GLN A 125 2.72 1.39 24.64
C GLN A 125 2.72 0.54 25.90
N ASP A 126 1.55 0.33 26.52
CA ASP A 126 1.41 -0.53 27.71
C ASP A 126 1.91 -1.95 27.42
N ASN A 127 1.59 -2.50 26.25
CA ASN A 127 2.06 -3.82 25.82
C ASN A 127 3.60 -3.85 25.66
N ILE A 128 4.19 -2.79 25.12
CA ILE A 128 5.66 -2.68 24.99
C ILE A 128 6.30 -2.66 26.37
N PHE A 129 5.81 -1.83 27.30
CA PHE A 129 6.36 -1.76 28.65
C PHE A 129 6.20 -3.08 29.39
N THR A 130 5.04 -3.72 29.29
CA THR A 130 4.80 -5.04 29.88
C THR A 130 5.79 -6.09 29.36
N ALA A 131 6.10 -6.07 28.05
CA ALA A 131 7.08 -6.98 27.46
C ALA A 131 8.52 -6.68 27.92
N VAL A 132 8.87 -5.40 28.09
CA VAL A 132 10.16 -4.97 28.64
C VAL A 132 10.31 -5.43 30.09
N ASP A 133 9.30 -5.24 30.92
CA ASP A 133 9.29 -5.67 32.32
C ASP A 133 9.38 -7.20 32.45
N ALA A 134 8.80 -7.94 31.49
CA ALA A 134 8.94 -9.39 31.38
C ALA A 134 10.35 -9.85 30.91
N GLY A 135 11.24 -8.92 30.58
CA GLY A 135 12.60 -9.21 30.12
C GLY A 135 12.70 -9.59 28.64
N ASP A 136 11.72 -9.25 27.81
CA ASP A 136 11.84 -9.45 26.36
C ASP A 136 12.91 -8.52 25.79
N LEU A 137 14.06 -9.11 25.42
CA LEU A 137 15.21 -8.42 24.88
C LEU A 137 14.89 -7.64 23.60
N THR A 138 13.94 -8.12 22.78
CA THR A 138 13.59 -7.48 21.51
C THR A 138 12.91 -6.14 21.74
N TYR A 139 11.94 -6.09 22.64
CA TYR A 139 11.25 -4.84 22.99
C TYR A 139 12.17 -3.91 23.78
N SER A 140 12.98 -4.46 24.69
CA SER A 140 13.95 -3.69 25.48
C SER A 140 14.97 -2.99 24.58
N TRP A 141 15.51 -3.71 23.60
CA TRP A 141 16.42 -3.14 22.60
C TRP A 141 15.77 -2.03 21.77
N LYS A 142 14.54 -2.27 21.27
CA LYS A 142 13.78 -1.24 20.53
C LYS A 142 13.48 0.00 21.38
N LEU A 143 13.18 -0.17 22.66
CA LEU A 143 12.97 0.93 23.59
C LEU A 143 14.26 1.73 23.80
N LEU A 144 15.40 1.05 23.97
CA LEU A 144 16.72 1.71 24.08
C LEU A 144 17.10 2.46 22.80
N GLN A 145 16.83 1.90 21.62
CA GLN A 145 17.07 2.59 20.34
C GLN A 145 16.24 3.87 20.15
N THR A 146 15.09 3.96 20.82
CA THR A 146 14.17 5.10 20.71
C THR A 146 14.40 6.14 21.80
N LEU A 147 14.38 5.72 23.08
CA LEU A 147 14.51 6.60 24.26
C LEU A 147 15.96 6.75 24.75
N GLY A 148 16.82 5.77 24.50
CA GLY A 148 18.22 5.74 24.97
C GLY A 148 19.23 6.41 24.03
N LYS A 149 18.77 7.20 23.05
CA LYS A 149 19.67 7.85 22.07
C LYS A 149 20.70 8.76 22.74
N ASP A 150 20.29 9.50 23.77
CA ASP A 150 21.17 10.40 24.53
C ASP A 150 22.21 9.63 25.37
N LEU A 151 21.98 8.34 25.62
CA LEU A 151 22.89 7.43 26.31
C LEU A 151 23.81 6.65 25.35
N GLY A 152 23.72 6.91 24.04
CA GLY A 152 24.56 6.27 23.03
C GLY A 152 23.97 5.01 22.39
N TYR A 153 22.70 4.68 22.65
CA TYR A 153 22.01 3.55 22.00
C TYR A 153 21.50 3.92 20.60
N THR A 154 22.39 4.40 19.72
CA THR A 154 22.08 4.66 18.31
C THR A 154 22.49 3.47 17.44
N GLU A 155 21.65 3.09 16.48
CA GLU A 155 22.01 2.06 15.50
C GLU A 155 23.16 2.55 14.62
N ARG A 156 24.32 1.91 14.75
CA ARG A 156 25.46 2.15 13.87
C ARG A 156 25.18 1.48 12.53
N ARG A 157 24.79 2.27 11.54
CA ARG A 157 24.66 1.81 10.16
C ARG A 157 25.96 2.08 9.42
N GLU A 158 26.72 1.03 9.14
CA GLU A 158 27.86 1.12 8.21
C GLU A 158 27.28 1.13 6.80
N VAL A 159 27.45 2.25 6.11
CA VAL A 159 27.02 2.39 4.71
C VAL A 159 28.21 1.99 3.84
N ASP A 160 28.25 0.73 3.44
CA ASP A 160 29.17 0.27 2.41
C ASP A 160 28.78 0.93 1.09
N THR A 161 29.46 2.02 0.77
CA THR A 161 29.23 2.75 -0.48
C THR A 161 30.04 2.06 -1.56
N THR A 162 29.56 0.92 -2.05
CA THR A 162 30.10 0.32 -3.27
C THR A 162 29.54 1.10 -4.45
N VAL A 163 30.33 2.04 -4.98
CA VAL A 163 29.95 2.76 -6.20
C VAL A 163 30.21 1.83 -7.38
N THR A 164 29.18 1.13 -7.83
CA THR A 164 29.22 0.38 -9.07
C THR A 164 29.06 1.37 -10.22
N HIS A 165 30.17 1.79 -10.81
CA HIS A 165 30.12 2.52 -12.08
C HIS A 165 29.77 1.53 -13.19
N THR A 166 28.51 1.49 -13.60
CA THR A 166 28.11 0.87 -14.86
C THR A 166 28.56 1.79 -15.97
N LEU A 167 29.74 1.50 -16.54
CA LEU A 167 30.13 2.08 -17.82
C LEU A 167 29.20 1.45 -18.86
N ASP A 168 28.29 2.24 -19.41
CA ASP A 168 27.54 1.81 -20.58
C ASP A 168 28.53 1.60 -21.74
N ASP A 169 28.47 0.45 -22.41
CA ASP A 169 29.35 0.09 -23.54
C ASP A 169 29.29 1.11 -24.69
N THR A 170 28.30 2.00 -24.69
CA THR A 170 28.15 3.09 -25.65
C THR A 170 29.08 4.27 -25.39
N ASP A 171 29.64 4.40 -24.17
CA ASP A 171 30.46 5.55 -23.76
C ASP A 171 31.96 5.22 -23.73
N THR A 172 32.33 3.95 -23.78
CA THR A 172 33.75 3.54 -23.90
C THR A 172 34.36 4.03 -25.21
N GLY A 173 33.61 4.01 -26.31
CA GLY A 173 34.03 4.57 -27.60
C GLY A 173 34.31 6.07 -27.52
N SER A 174 33.45 6.83 -26.83
CA SER A 174 33.63 8.28 -26.66
C SER A 174 34.84 8.60 -25.76
N LEU A 175 35.03 7.82 -24.69
CA LEU A 175 36.19 7.94 -23.82
C LEU A 175 37.50 7.63 -24.54
N VAL A 176 37.53 6.56 -25.34
CA VAL A 176 38.70 6.20 -26.17
C VAL A 176 38.98 7.29 -27.21
N GLU A 177 37.94 7.84 -27.85
CA GLU A 177 38.11 8.93 -28.83
C GLU A 177 38.62 10.23 -28.17
N MET A 178 38.13 10.57 -26.97
CA MET A 178 38.67 11.68 -26.19
C MET A 178 40.12 11.44 -25.77
N LEU A 179 40.46 10.24 -25.31
CA LEU A 179 41.84 9.87 -24.93
C LEU A 179 42.79 9.99 -26.13
N ASN A 180 42.37 9.49 -27.30
CA ASN A 180 43.17 9.59 -28.52
C ASN A 180 43.33 11.05 -28.98
N ARG A 181 42.27 11.87 -28.95
CA ARG A 181 42.39 13.31 -29.25
C ARG A 181 43.31 14.04 -28.28
N LEU A 182 43.24 13.70 -27.00
CA LEU A 182 44.11 14.30 -25.98
C LEU A 182 45.57 13.92 -26.23
N ALA A 183 45.83 12.63 -26.51
CA ALA A 183 47.17 12.13 -26.86
C ALA A 183 47.73 12.80 -28.13
N GLU A 184 46.90 13.03 -29.15
CA GLU A 184 47.28 13.75 -30.37
C GLU A 184 47.58 15.24 -30.10
N SER A 185 46.81 15.87 -29.21
CA SER A 185 46.98 17.30 -28.88
C SER A 185 48.18 17.59 -27.96
N HIS A 186 48.63 16.60 -27.19
CA HIS A 186 49.67 16.74 -26.16
C HIS A 186 50.63 15.53 -26.15
N PRO A 187 51.37 15.27 -27.24
CA PRO A 187 52.29 14.14 -27.31
C PRO A 187 53.41 14.22 -26.26
N GLU A 188 53.84 15.43 -25.90
CA GLU A 188 54.85 15.65 -24.86
C GLU A 188 54.40 15.22 -23.45
N ALA A 189 53.11 15.29 -23.15
CA ALA A 189 52.57 14.86 -21.86
C ALA A 189 52.53 13.33 -21.76
N VAL A 190 52.22 12.66 -22.87
CA VAL A 190 52.23 11.20 -22.95
C VAL A 190 53.66 10.67 -22.82
N GLU A 191 54.62 11.22 -23.55
CA GLU A 191 56.01 10.77 -23.40
C GLU A 191 56.58 11.02 -21.99
N ALA A 192 56.21 12.13 -21.34
CA ALA A 192 56.63 12.43 -19.97
C ALA A 192 56.11 11.40 -18.96
N GLU A 193 54.83 11.01 -19.02
CA GLU A 193 54.29 10.01 -18.09
C GLU A 193 54.81 8.60 -18.39
N PHE A 194 54.95 8.23 -19.66
CA PHE A 194 55.50 6.92 -20.04
C PHE A 194 57.02 6.81 -19.88
N SER A 195 57.73 7.93 -19.64
CA SER A 195 59.16 7.93 -19.28
C SER A 195 59.44 7.43 -17.86
N VAL A 196 58.43 7.44 -17.00
CA VAL A 196 58.54 6.96 -15.61
C VAL A 196 58.44 5.42 -15.53
N LEU A 197 57.87 4.77 -16.56
CA LEU A 197 57.79 3.32 -16.65
C LEU A 197 59.17 2.74 -16.95
N GLY A 198 59.63 1.81 -16.09
CA GLY A 198 60.85 1.07 -16.31
C GLY A 198 60.76 0.17 -17.56
N ASP A 199 61.93 -0.24 -18.07
CA ASP A 199 62.01 -1.07 -19.28
C ASP A 199 61.27 -2.42 -19.16
N GLU A 200 61.13 -2.94 -17.93
CA GLU A 200 60.38 -4.18 -17.65
C GLU A 200 58.86 -4.01 -17.86
N ASP A 201 58.28 -2.91 -17.40
CA ASP A 201 56.84 -2.64 -17.55
C ASP A 201 56.49 -2.34 -19.01
N ARG A 202 57.41 -1.69 -19.74
CA ARG A 202 57.27 -1.47 -21.18
C ARG A 202 57.27 -2.78 -21.96
N ALA A 203 58.10 -3.74 -21.58
CA ALA A 203 58.14 -5.06 -22.22
C ALA A 203 56.86 -5.88 -21.97
N LEU A 204 56.24 -5.72 -20.80
CA LEU A 204 54.96 -6.36 -20.50
C LEU A 204 53.81 -5.78 -21.32
N LEU A 205 53.77 -4.45 -21.47
CA LEU A 205 52.75 -3.77 -22.28
C LEU A 205 52.86 -4.10 -23.77
N SER A 206 54.08 -4.12 -24.33
CA SER A 206 54.27 -4.49 -25.74
C SER A 206 53.87 -5.96 -26.00
N GLY A 207 54.20 -6.88 -25.08
CA GLY A 207 53.80 -8.28 -25.19
C GLY A 207 52.29 -8.51 -25.07
N ALA A 208 51.57 -7.65 -24.36
CA ALA A 208 50.11 -7.71 -24.26
C ALA A 208 49.42 -7.23 -25.55
N LEU A 209 49.89 -6.12 -26.13
CA LEU A 209 49.36 -5.57 -27.38
C LEU A 209 49.57 -6.51 -28.58
N GLU A 210 50.68 -7.24 -28.62
CA GLU A 210 50.93 -8.23 -29.69
C GLU A 210 49.99 -9.45 -29.60
N ARG A 211 49.43 -9.77 -28.43
CA ARG A 211 48.48 -10.90 -28.29
C ARG A 211 47.06 -10.57 -28.76
N GLU A 212 46.63 -9.32 -28.71
CA GLU A 212 45.27 -8.94 -29.11
C GLU A 212 45.08 -8.78 -30.63
N GLY A 213 46.17 -8.65 -31.41
CA GLY A 213 46.10 -8.62 -32.88
C GLY A 213 45.83 -9.97 -33.55
N GLY A 214 45.85 -11.07 -32.79
CA GLY A 214 45.61 -12.44 -33.27
C GLY A 214 44.16 -12.87 -33.11
N GLY A 215 43.25 -12.33 -33.94
CA GLY A 215 41.85 -12.76 -33.98
C GLY A 215 41.72 -14.23 -34.40
N ASP A 216 41.66 -15.14 -33.42
CA ASP A 216 41.29 -16.54 -33.64
C ASP A 216 39.75 -16.61 -33.71
N GLU A 217 39.21 -16.58 -34.93
CA GLU A 217 37.80 -16.80 -35.27
C GLU A 217 37.36 -18.25 -35.00
N ARG A 218 37.54 -18.75 -33.77
CA ARG A 218 36.99 -20.05 -33.37
C ARG A 218 35.69 -19.86 -32.63
N GLY A 219 34.60 -20.02 -33.38
CA GLY A 219 33.25 -20.17 -32.88
C GLY A 219 33.17 -21.22 -31.76
N GLY A 220 33.03 -20.73 -30.53
CA GLY A 220 32.75 -21.54 -29.35
C GLY A 220 31.25 -21.74 -29.22
N ALA A 221 30.81 -22.99 -29.40
CA ALA A 221 29.47 -23.44 -29.07
C ALA A 221 29.16 -23.15 -27.59
N GLY A 222 28.14 -22.34 -27.34
CA GLY A 222 27.69 -22.00 -25.98
C GLY A 222 27.17 -23.24 -25.24
N PRO A 223 27.45 -23.37 -23.93
CA PRO A 223 26.92 -24.46 -23.12
C PRO A 223 25.42 -24.27 -22.90
N ALA A 224 24.68 -25.37 -23.11
CA ALA A 224 23.25 -25.45 -22.87
C ALA A 224 22.92 -25.13 -21.40
N LEU A 225 22.12 -24.08 -21.19
CA LEU A 225 21.50 -23.76 -19.91
C LEU A 225 20.49 -24.87 -19.57
N GLY A 226 20.79 -25.64 -18.53
CA GLY A 226 19.89 -26.63 -17.96
C GLY A 226 18.82 -25.96 -17.10
N ASP A 227 17.57 -26.13 -17.49
CA ASP A 227 16.37 -25.78 -16.73
C ASP A 227 16.27 -26.61 -15.44
N GLY A 228 16.79 -26.05 -14.34
CA GLY A 228 16.57 -26.57 -12.98
C GLY A 228 15.37 -25.89 -12.33
N ILE A 229 14.15 -26.34 -12.64
CA ILE A 229 12.93 -25.92 -11.93
C ILE A 229 12.96 -26.51 -10.52
N GLY A 230 13.31 -25.66 -9.54
CA GLY A 230 13.27 -25.98 -8.12
C GLY A 230 11.83 -26.21 -7.63
N GLN A 231 11.61 -27.39 -7.06
CA GLN A 231 10.44 -27.73 -6.26
C GLN A 231 10.39 -26.85 -5.00
N GLY A 232 9.33 -26.06 -4.86
CA GLY A 232 9.08 -25.26 -3.66
C GLY A 232 8.69 -26.14 -2.46
N PRO A 233 8.99 -25.68 -1.23
CA PRO A 233 8.80 -26.46 -0.01
C PRO A 233 7.32 -26.62 0.34
N GLY A 234 6.96 -27.85 0.73
CA GLY A 234 5.64 -28.25 1.18
C GLY A 234 5.16 -27.46 2.39
N VAL A 235 3.92 -26.98 2.29
CA VAL A 235 3.18 -26.36 3.39
C VAL A 235 2.83 -27.47 4.39
N HIS A 236 3.51 -27.50 5.53
CA HIS A 236 3.11 -28.29 6.69
C HIS A 236 1.86 -27.67 7.33
N THR A 237 0.70 -28.25 7.06
CA THR A 237 -0.51 -28.04 7.86
C THR A 237 -0.34 -28.77 9.18
N SER A 238 -0.11 -28.02 10.27
CA SER A 238 -0.18 -28.54 11.63
C SER A 238 -1.66 -28.58 12.04
N GLU A 239 -2.19 -29.78 12.18
CA GLU A 239 -3.47 -30.05 12.86
C GLU A 239 -3.27 -29.78 14.36
N GLY A 240 -3.94 -28.76 14.89
CA GLY A 240 -4.00 -28.49 16.31
C GLY A 240 -5.03 -29.40 17.01
N PRO A 241 -4.73 -29.95 18.20
CA PRO A 241 -5.63 -30.85 18.89
C PRO A 241 -6.85 -30.12 19.47
N ALA A 242 -8.00 -30.77 19.35
CA ALA A 242 -9.25 -30.41 20.00
C ALA A 242 -9.07 -30.33 21.52
N SER A 243 -9.37 -29.15 22.09
CA SER A 243 -9.54 -29.01 23.52
C SER A 243 -11.01 -29.21 23.86
N ASP A 244 -11.33 -30.44 24.26
CA ASP A 244 -12.53 -30.77 25.02
C ASP A 244 -12.36 -30.19 26.43
N GLY A 245 -13.03 -29.07 26.68
CA GLY A 245 -13.10 -28.40 27.97
C GLY A 245 -14.50 -28.51 28.55
N ALA A 246 -14.87 -29.69 29.01
CA ALA A 246 -16.00 -29.90 29.89
C ALA A 246 -15.69 -29.27 31.27
N VAL A 247 -16.50 -28.31 31.71
CA VAL A 247 -16.63 -28.01 33.14
C VAL A 247 -18.12 -27.88 33.46
N SER A 248 -18.53 -28.76 34.36
CA SER A 248 -19.88 -28.92 34.90
C SER A 248 -20.21 -27.91 35.99
N ALA A 249 -21.53 -27.79 36.21
CA ALA A 249 -22.27 -27.40 37.41
C ALA A 249 -22.32 -25.91 37.80
#